data_AF-A0A7C7M5D4-F1
#
_entry.id   AF-A0A7C7M5D4-F1
#
_cell.length_a   1.000
_cell.length_b   1.000
_cell.length_c   1.000
_cell.angle_alpha   90.00
_cell.angle_beta   90.00
_cell.angle_gamma   90.00
#
_symmetry.space_group_name_H-M   'P 1'
#
loop_
_entity.id
_entity.type
_entity.pdbx_description
1 polymer ?
#
loop_
_entity_poly.entity_id
_entity_poly.type
_entity_poly.pdbx_seq_one_letter_code
_entity_poly.pdbx_strand_id
1 'polypeptide(L)' 'VGTPAYMPPEQKLGRRTDARADIYALGVTMYQMLTGVIPDELIQTEVPPDPRGQNPEIPERIVEIIFKAI' A
#
# COMPACT_ATOMS: atom_id res chain seq x y z
N VAL A 1 14.20 -10.86 -5.99
CA VAL A 1 14.01 -9.39 -6.03
C VAL A 1 12.54 -9.14 -5.77
N GLY A 2 12.18 -8.41 -4.72
CA GLY A 2 10.78 -8.03 -4.48
C GLY A 2 10.32 -6.99 -5.51
N THR A 3 9.03 -6.99 -5.86
CA THR A 3 8.45 -5.97 -6.75
C THR A 3 8.46 -4.62 -6.02
N PRO A 4 9.10 -3.56 -6.56
CA PRO A 4 9.37 -2.31 -5.82
C PRO A 4 8.16 -1.67 -5.15
N ALA A 5 6.96 -1.82 -5.72
CA ALA A 5 5.72 -1.30 -5.18
C ALA A 5 5.28 -1.92 -3.84
N TYR A 6 5.67 -3.16 -3.55
CA TYR A 6 5.30 -3.85 -2.31
C TYR A 6 6.42 -3.78 -1.27
N MET A 7 7.52 -3.11 -1.61
CA MET A 7 8.67 -3.01 -0.73
C MET A 7 8.40 -1.92 0.31
N PRO A 8 8.44 -2.23 1.61
CA PRO A 8 8.24 -1.22 2.63
C PRO A 8 9.40 -0.22 2.69
N PRO A 9 9.18 0.98 3.25
CA PRO A 9 10.16 2.07 3.29
C PRO A 9 11.51 1.67 3.88
N GLU A 10 11.50 0.94 4.99
CA GLU A 10 12.70 0.45 5.65
C GLU A 10 13.52 -0.49 4.76
N GLN A 11 12.87 -1.30 3.93
CA GLN A 11 13.55 -2.19 3.00
C GLN A 11 14.16 -1.41 1.82
N LYS A 12 13.45 -0.39 1.30
CA LYS A 12 13.99 0.53 0.27
C LYS A 12 15.25 1.26 0.76
N LEU A 13 15.31 1.56 2.06
CA LEU A 13 16.44 2.21 2.72
C LEU A 13 17.54 1.24 3.18
N GLY A 14 17.43 -0.06 2.90
CA GLY A 14 18.38 -1.08 3.33
C GLY A 14 18.43 -1.29 4.85
N ARG A 15 17.40 -0.83 5.58
CA ARG A 15 17.24 -1.06 7.01
C ARG A 15 16.67 -2.45 7.27
N ARG A 16 16.79 -2.91 8.52
CA ARG A 16 16.24 -4.21 8.94
C ARG A 16 14.71 -4.17 8.89
N THR A 17 14.12 -5.10 8.15
CA THR A 17 12.68 -5.37 8.13
C THR A 17 12.25 -6.19 9.34
N ASP A 18 11.02 -6.00 9.78
CA ASP A 18 10.33 -6.84 10.75
C ASP A 18 8.91 -7.18 10.26
N ALA A 19 8.05 -7.74 11.12
CA ALA A 19 6.69 -8.15 10.75
C ALA A 19 5.80 -7.01 10.18
N ARG A 20 6.18 -5.74 10.38
CA ARG A 20 5.49 -4.60 9.77
C ARG A 20 5.63 -4.55 8.25
N ALA A 21 6.70 -5.13 7.71
CA ALA A 21 6.91 -5.26 6.27
C ALA A 21 5.78 -6.04 5.60
N ASP A 22 5.32 -7.12 6.23
CA ASP A 22 4.22 -7.94 5.70
C ASP A 22 2.87 -7.20 5.78
N ILE A 23 2.67 -6.37 6.81
CA ILE A 23 1.47 -5.51 6.95
C ILE A 23 1.43 -4.47 5.84
N TYR A 24 2.56 -3.81 5.56
CA TYR A 24 2.68 -2.87 4.45
C TYR A 24 2.37 -3.55 3.11
N ALA A 25 3.00 -4.68 2.84
CA ALA A 25 2.79 -5.43 1.60
C ALA A 25 1.33 -5.90 1.45
N LEU A 26 0.68 -6.30 2.55
CA LEU A 26 -0.75 -6.62 2.57
C LEU A 26 -1.61 -5.39 2.25
N GLY A 27 -1.29 -4.22 2.82
CA GLY A 27 -1.97 -2.96 2.52
C GLY A 27 -1.90 -2.60 1.03
N VAL A 28 -0.71 -2.67 0.43
CA VAL A 28 -0.51 -2.44 -1.01
C VAL A 28 -1.28 -3.47 -1.85
N THR A 29 -1.29 -4.74 -1.43
CA THR A 29 -2.04 -5.80 -2.12
C THR A 29 -3.55 -5.55 -2.06
N MET A 30 -4.09 -5.18 -0.89
CA MET A 30 -5.50 -4.82 -0.73
C MET A 30 -5.88 -3.62 -1.61
N TYR A 31 -5.03 -2.59 -1.64
CA TYR A 31 -5.23 -1.43 -2.51
C TYR A 31 -5.37 -1.87 -3.97
N GLN A 32 -4.43 -2.67 -4.46
CA GLN A 32 -4.43 -3.13 -5.85
C GLN A 32 -5.63 -4.02 -6.16
N MET A 33 -6.01 -4.93 -5.27
CA MET A 33 -7.16 -5.82 -5.49
C MET A 33 -8.48 -5.05 -5.60
N LEU A 34 -8.61 -3.93 -4.88
CA LEU A 34 -9.85 -3.15 -4.85
C LEU A 34 -9.94 -2.07 -5.94
N THR A 35 -8.78 -1.56 -6.39
CA THR A 35 -8.71 -0.48 -7.39
C THR A 35 -8.25 -0.95 -8.77
N GLY A 36 -7.64 -2.14 -8.86
CA GLY A 36 -7.02 -2.66 -10.08
C GLY A 36 -5.68 -2.02 -10.44
N VAL A 37 -5.21 -1.03 -9.68
CA VAL A 37 -3.99 -0.27 -9.98
C VAL A 37 -3.06 -0.21 -8.77
N ILE A 38 -1.78 -0.01 -9.05
CA ILE A 38 -0.78 0.35 -8.03
C ILE A 38 -0.40 1.81 -8.30
N PRO A 39 -0.74 2.75 -7.41
CA PRO A 39 -0.41 4.16 -7.59
C PRO A 39 1.11 4.39 -7.49
N ASP A 40 1.62 5.27 -8.35
CA ASP A 40 3.05 5.65 -8.35
C ASP A 40 3.45 6.33 -7.04
N GLU A 41 2.51 6.96 -6.35
CA GLU A 41 2.70 7.59 -5.05
C GLU A 41 3.13 6.59 -3.97
N LEU A 42 2.71 5.32 -4.03
CA LEU A 42 3.23 4.28 -3.12
C LEU A 42 4.73 4.00 -3.33
N ILE A 43 5.21 4.24 -4.55
CA ILE A 43 6.61 4.07 -4.89
C ILE A 43 7.40 5.32 -4.47
N GLN A 44 6.83 6.51 -4.68
CA GLN A 44 7.51 7.80 -4.56
C GLN A 44 7.39 8.49 -3.19
N THR A 45 6.18 8.51 -2.61
CA THR A 45 5.83 9.31 -1.43
C THR A 45 5.25 8.50 -0.29
N GLU A 46 4.99 7.21 -0.50
CA GLU A 46 4.45 6.25 0.49
C GLU A 46 3.02 6.59 0.95
N VAL A 47 2.38 7.59 0.34
CA VAL A 47 1.00 7.99 0.62
C VAL A 47 0.14 7.66 -0.59
N PRO A 48 -0.70 6.61 -0.53
CA PRO A 48 -1.58 6.28 -1.64
C PRO A 48 -2.71 7.32 -1.78
N PRO A 49 -3.16 7.63 -3.01
CA PRO A 49 -4.39 8.39 -3.22
C PRO A 49 -5.61 7.61 -2.71
N ASP A 50 -6.70 8.30 -2.40
CA ASP A 50 -7.95 7.66 -1.95
C ASP A 50 -8.43 6.62 -2.98
N PRO A 51 -8.50 5.32 -2.61
CA PRO A 51 -8.86 4.26 -3.54
C PRO A 51 -10.31 4.39 -4.06
N ARG A 52 -11.16 5.19 -3.40
CA ARG A 52 -12.51 5.49 -3.88
C ARG A 52 -12.52 6.34 -5.13
N GLY A 53 -11.41 7.00 -5.48
CA GLY A 53 -11.24 7.66 -6.77
C GLY A 53 -11.29 6.69 -7.95
N GLN A 54 -10.87 5.44 -7.75
CA GLN A 54 -10.91 4.38 -8.76
C GLN A 54 -12.11 3.44 -8.56
N ASN A 55 -12.48 3.15 -7.32
CA ASN A 55 -13.62 2.30 -7.00
C ASN A 55 -14.49 2.93 -5.88
N PRO A 56 -15.54 3.69 -6.25
CA PRO A 56 -16.41 4.39 -5.30
C PRO A 56 -17.17 3.47 -4.32
N GLU A 57 -17.31 2.19 -4.64
CA GLU A 57 -18.06 1.21 -3.83
C GLU A 57 -17.27 0.74 -2.59
N ILE A 58 -15.99 1.10 -2.47
CA ILE A 58 -15.16 0.74 -1.32
C ILE A 58 -15.70 1.44 -0.06
N PRO A 59 -16.11 0.69 1.00
CA PRO A 59 -16.56 1.30 2.25
C PRO A 59 -15.45 2.09 2.94
N GLU A 60 -15.80 3.18 3.61
CA GLU A 60 -14.87 4.05 4.35
C GLU A 60 -13.97 3.27 5.32
N ARG A 61 -14.54 2.30 6.05
CA ARG A 61 -13.79 1.45 6.97
C ARG A 61 -12.66 0.65 6.29
N ILE A 62 -12.82 0.28 5.03
CA ILE A 62 -11.78 -0.42 4.28
C ILE A 62 -10.67 0.56 3.87
N VAL A 63 -11.03 1.79 3.51
CA VAL A 63 -10.06 2.86 3.24
C VAL A 63 -9.20 3.12 4.48
N GLU A 64 -9.81 3.24 5.65
CA GLU A 64 -9.10 3.41 6.92
C GLU A 64 -8.12 2.27 7.22
N ILE A 65 -8.50 1.02 6.94
CA ILE A 65 -7.63 -0.15 7.14
C ILE A 65 -6.43 -0.11 6.18
N ILE A 66 -6.66 0.24 4.91
CA ILE A 66 -5.59 0.35 3.92
C ILE A 66 -4.60 1.45 4.33
N PHE A 67 -5.09 2.63 4.70
CA PHE A 67 -4.25 3.75 5.13
C PHE A 67 -3.55 3.52 6.46
N LYS A 68 -4.04 2.62 7.31
CA LYS A 68 -3.35 2.22 8.53
C LYS A 68 -2.25 1.20 8.29
N ALA A 69 -2.38 0.39 7.23
CA ALA A 69 -1.45 -0.67 6.90
C ALA A 69 -0.22 -0.15 6.14
N ILE A 70 -0.43 0.86 5.28
CA ILE A 70 0.58 1.53 4.44
C ILE A 70 1.17 2.70 5.23
#